data_AF-A0A535XFV1-F1
#
_entry.id   AF-A0A535XFV1-F1
#
_cell.length_a   1.000
_cell.length_b   1.000
_cell.length_c   1.000
_cell.angle_alpha   90.00
_cell.angle_beta   90.00
_cell.angle_gamma   90.00
#
_symmetry.space_group_name_H-M   'P 1'
#
loop_
_entity.id
_entity.type
_entity.pdbx_description
1 polymer ?
#
loop_
_entity_poly.entity_id
_entity_poly.type
_entity_poly.pdbx_seq_one_letter_code
_entity_poly.pdbx_strand_id
1 'polypeptide(L)' 'MSTPVRILGIAGSLRRASYNRAALRAATQLVPAGVTLDIFELDGIPGFNQDEEHNP' A
#
# COMPACT_ATOMS: atom_id res chain seq x y z
N MET A 1 0.87 -6.07 -27.24
CA MET A 1 0.80 -6.69 -25.90
C MET A 1 0.22 -5.66 -24.95
N SER A 2 -0.76 -6.03 -24.11
CA SER A 2 -1.33 -5.08 -23.14
C SER A 2 -0.36 -4.87 -21.99
N THR A 3 -0.13 -3.62 -21.59
CA THR A 3 0.68 -3.31 -20.41
C THR A 3 -0.02 -3.85 -19.16
N PRO A 4 0.66 -4.63 -18.29
CA PRO A 4 0.06 -5.12 -17.05
C PRO A 4 -0.27 -3.95 -16.10
N VAL A 5 -1.43 -4.02 -15.45
CA VAL A 5 -1.85 -3.01 -14.48
C VAL A 5 -1.25 -3.35 -13.12
N ARG A 6 -0.61 -2.39 -12.47
CA ARG A 6 -0.03 -2.55 -11.14
C ARG A 6 -0.72 -1.61 -10.16
N ILE A 7 -1.22 -2.16 -9.06
CA ILE A 7 -1.93 -1.45 -8.00
C ILE A 7 -1.09 -1.50 -6.73
N LEU A 8 -0.94 -0.36 -6.05
CA LEU A 8 -0.38 -0.29 -4.70
C LEU A 8 -1.52 -0.11 -3.69
N GLY A 9 -1.70 -1.08 -2.81
CA GLY A 9 -2.68 -1.04 -1.73
C GLY A 9 -2.06 -0.55 -0.43
N ILE A 10 -2.58 0.53 0.13
CA ILE A 10 -2.13 1.10 1.41
C ILE A 10 -3.27 1.04 2.42
N ALA A 11 -3.08 0.33 3.53
CA ALA A 11 -4.07 0.32 4.60
C ALA A 11 -3.91 1.56 5.50
N GLY A 12 -4.98 2.35 5.68
CA GLY A 12 -4.98 3.55 6.52
C GLY A 12 -4.91 3.31 8.03
N SER A 13 -4.52 2.13 8.50
CA SER A 13 -4.43 1.82 9.93
C SER A 13 -3.17 1.03 10.24
N LEU A 14 -2.37 1.54 11.18
CA LEU A 14 -1.10 0.93 11.60
C LEU A 14 -1.30 -0.25 12.56
N ARG A 15 -2.45 -0.36 13.24
CA ARG A 15 -2.69 -1.42 14.23
C ARG A 15 -2.51 -2.81 13.61
N ARG A 16 -1.90 -3.74 14.34
CA ARG A 16 -1.58 -5.10 13.84
C ARG A 16 -2.79 -5.83 13.23
N ALA A 17 -3.95 -5.76 13.88
CA ALA A 17 -5.16 -6.49 13.48
C ALA A 17 -6.14 -5.69 12.58
N SER A 18 -5.65 -4.81 11.71
CA SER A 18 -6.47 -3.97 10.82
C SER A 18 -7.35 -4.78 9.87
N TYR A 19 -8.68 -4.55 9.90
CA TYR A 19 -9.60 -5.13 8.92
C TYR A 19 -9.33 -4.64 7.50
N ASN A 20 -8.89 -3.39 7.32
CA ASN A 20 -8.51 -2.86 6.01
C ASN A 20 -7.27 -3.58 5.45
N ARG A 21 -6.31 -3.95 6.32
CA ARG A 21 -5.15 -4.77 5.91
C ARG A 21 -5.61 -6.18 5.51
N ALA A 22 -6.56 -6.77 6.22
CA ALA A 22 -7.14 -8.06 5.85
C ALA A 22 -7.90 -7.98 4.50
N ALA A 23 -8.65 -6.91 4.26
CA ALA A 23 -9.34 -6.68 3.00
C ALA A 23 -8.38 -6.57 1.82
N LEU A 24 -7.24 -5.86 1.96
CA LEU A 24 -6.21 -5.80 0.93
C LEU A 24 -5.60 -7.18 0.64
N ARG A 25 -5.33 -7.99 1.66
CA ARG A 25 -4.83 -9.37 1.48
C ARG A 25 -5.81 -10.24 0.70
N ALA A 26 -7.11 -10.11 0.98
CA ALA A 26 -8.14 -10.80 0.20
C ALA A 26 -8.21 -10.27 -1.23
N ALA A 27 -8.12 -8.95 -1.44
CA ALA A 27 -8.14 -8.33 -2.76
C ALA A 27 -6.97 -8.80 -3.65
N THR A 28 -5.77 -9.02 -3.09
CA THR A 28 -4.62 -9.59 -3.82
C THR A 28 -4.96 -10.93 -4.47
N GLN A 29 -5.83 -11.74 -3.85
CA GLN A 29 -6.22 -13.05 -4.39
C GLN A 29 -7.32 -12.97 -5.46
N LEU A 30 -7.96 -11.81 -5.60
CA LEU A 30 -9.13 -11.61 -6.46
C LEU A 30 -8.83 -10.77 -7.71
N VAL A 31 -7.60 -10.29 -7.88
CA VAL A 31 -7.22 -9.51 -9.06
C VAL A 31 -7.33 -10.36 -10.35
N PRO A 32 -7.81 -9.80 -11.47
CA PRO A 32 -7.90 -10.52 -12.73
C PRO A 32 -6.53 -10.73 -13.36
N ALA A 33 -6.47 -11.59 -14.38
CA ALA A 33 -5.25 -11.81 -15.15
C ALA A 33 -4.70 -10.51 -15.74
N GLY A 34 -3.38 -10.32 -15.66
CA GLY A 34 -2.71 -9.10 -16.12
C GLY A 34 -2.76 -7.94 -15.13
N VAL A 35 -3.26 -8.15 -13.91
CA VAL A 35 -3.27 -7.17 -12.82
C VAL A 35 -2.49 -7.70 -11.62
N THR A 36 -1.68 -6.87 -10.98
CA THR A 36 -1.02 -7.17 -9.70
C THR A 36 -1.45 -6.16 -8.63
N LEU A 37 -1.58 -6.62 -7.39
CA LEU A 37 -1.81 -5.76 -6.22
C LEU A 37 -0.74 -6.03 -5.16
N ASP A 38 0.14 -5.05 -4.98
CA ASP A 38 1.20 -5.04 -3.97
C ASP A 38 0.70 -4.29 -2.72
N ILE A 39 0.91 -4.84 -1.53
CA ILE A 39 0.50 -4.20 -0.27
C ILE A 39 1.71 -3.49 0.32
N PHE A 40 1.53 -2.23 0.71
CA PHE A 40 2.53 -1.43 1.39
C PHE A 40 2.02 -1.00 2.77
N GLU A 41 2.90 -1.08 3.76
CA GLU A 41 2.62 -0.69 5.13
C GLU A 41 3.32 0.64 5.43
N LEU A 42 2.62 1.52 6.17
CA LEU A 42 3.10 2.87 6.47
C LEU A 42 4.03 2.91 7.71
N ASP A 43 4.26 1.77 8.35
CA ASP A 43 5.17 1.69 9.50
C ASP A 43 6.61 2.00 9.09
N GLY A 44 7.27 2.83 9.90
CA GLY A 44 8.64 3.27 9.64
C GLY A 44 8.77 4.44 8.66
N ILE A 45 7.69 4.91 8.02
CA ILE A 45 7.73 6.20 7.33
C ILE A 45 7.79 7.32 8.38
N PRO A 46 8.82 8.19 8.35
CA PRO A 46 8.88 9.32 9.27
C PRO A 46 7.69 10.25 9.05
N GLY A 47 7.20 10.83 10.14
CA GLY A 47 6.24 11.91 10.04
C GLY A 47 6.83 13.06 9.24
N PHE A 48 5.99 13.76 8.47
CA PHE A 48 6.43 14.98 7.79
C PHE A 48 6.87 16.03 8.82
N ASN A 49 8.03 16.63 8.58
CA ASN A 49 8.55 17.77 9.32
C ASN A 49 8.92 18.88 8.31
N GLN A 50 8.21 20.01 8.36
CA GLN A 50 8.40 21.11 7.41
C GLN A 50 9.79 21.75 7.53
N ASP A 51 10.38 21.75 8.73
CA ASP A 51 11.71 22.33 8.96
C ASP A 51 12.82 21.51 8.26
N GLU A 52 12.58 20.21 8.01
CA GLU A 52 13.53 19.30 7.36
C GLU A 52 13.32 19.19 5.84
N GLU A 53 12.27 19.80 5.28
CA GLU A 53 11.90 19.66 3.86
C GLU A 53 13.01 20.07 2.88
N HIS A 54 13.88 20.99 3.29
CA HIS A 54 14.95 21.54 2.45
C HIS A 54 16.24 20.70 2.51
N ASN A 55 16.28 19.66 3.35
CA ASN A 55 17.41 18.76 3.52
C ASN A 55 16.96 17.28 3.36
N PRO A 56 16.60 16.87 2.14
CA PRO A 56 16.02 15.56 1.85
C PRO A 56 16.99 14.39 1.98
#